data_AF-R9IUT7-F1
#
_entry.id   AF-R9IUT7-F1
#
_cell.length_a   1.000
_cell.length_b   1.000
_cell.length_c   1.000
_cell.angle_alpha   90.00
_cell.angle_beta   90.00
_cell.angle_gamma   90.00
#
_symmetry.space_group_name_H-M   'P 1'
#
loop_
_entity.id
_entity.type
_entity.pdbx_description
1 polymer ?
#
loop_
_entity_poly.entity_id
_entity_poly.type
_entity_poly.pdbx_seq_one_letter_code
_entity_poly.pdbx_strand_id
1 'polypeptide(L)'
;MEHPLTPTAKSIFCTDFENYKSNVCHLLHNLGDINFLQTILEDDTISQLAKNNLTGYALYLVAMVDYISKENSVPLCTKYDWLRKLKLPELAIPVSIQLYIDICGKDETYQKIYNQAIPEFLKYNILEGDIRNVC
;
A
#
# COMPACT_ATOMS: atom_id res chain seq x y z
N MET A 1 6.47 -36.90 15.34
CA MET A 1 5.31 -36.01 15.17
C MET A 1 5.51 -34.85 16.11
N GLU A 2 6.20 -33.81 15.66
CA GLU A 2 6.11 -32.43 16.18
C GLU A 2 6.63 -31.55 15.04
N HIS A 3 5.77 -30.70 14.48
CA HIS A 3 6.25 -29.50 13.81
C HIS A 3 5.65 -28.35 14.62
N PRO A 4 6.42 -27.69 15.48
CA PRO A 4 5.92 -26.55 16.21
C PRO A 4 5.71 -25.44 15.18
N LEU A 5 4.50 -24.90 15.16
CA LEU A 5 4.23 -23.55 14.65
C LEU A 5 4.97 -22.58 15.57
N THR A 6 6.30 -22.50 15.44
CA THR A 6 7.06 -21.37 15.96
C THR A 6 6.74 -20.20 15.04
N PRO A 7 6.09 -19.14 15.54
CA PRO A 7 5.94 -17.93 14.76
C PRO A 7 7.35 -17.38 14.56
N THR A 8 7.91 -17.56 13.37
CA THR A 8 9.16 -16.89 13.00
C THR A 8 8.93 -15.39 13.17
N ALA A 9 9.85 -14.75 13.88
CA ALA A 9 9.80 -13.37 14.35
C ALA A 9 9.85 -12.31 13.24
N LYS A 10 8.94 -12.39 12.25
CA LYS A 10 8.81 -11.47 11.11
C LYS A 10 7.34 -11.14 10.84
N SER A 11 6.58 -10.77 11.87
CA SER A 11 5.14 -10.48 11.72
C SER A 11 4.61 -9.40 12.68
N ILE A 12 5.43 -8.39 13.01
CA ILE A 12 4.95 -7.18 13.71
C ILE A 12 4.89 -5.96 12.77
N PHE A 13 5.12 -6.18 11.46
CA PHE A 13 4.77 -5.22 10.40
C PHE A 13 3.35 -5.42 9.84
N CYS A 14 2.60 -6.42 10.35
CA CYS A 14 1.47 -7.02 9.63
C CYS A 14 0.10 -6.34 9.81
N THR A 15 -0.33 -5.98 11.02
CA THR A 15 -1.75 -5.62 11.22
C THR A 15 -2.03 -4.12 11.12
N ASP A 16 -1.20 -3.27 11.72
CA ASP A 16 -1.47 -1.82 11.73
C ASP A 16 -1.35 -1.19 10.34
N PHE A 17 -0.37 -1.64 9.55
CA PHE A 17 -0.23 -1.17 8.17
C PHE A 17 -1.37 -1.71 7.30
N GLU A 18 -1.77 -2.97 7.43
CA GLU A 18 -2.94 -3.50 6.70
C GLU A 18 -4.25 -2.82 7.07
N ASN A 19 -4.50 -2.58 8.36
CA ASN A 19 -5.66 -1.83 8.83
C ASN A 19 -5.64 -0.41 8.26
N TYR A 20 -4.48 0.23 8.22
CA TYR A 20 -4.35 1.53 7.60
C TYR A 20 -4.68 1.50 6.10
N LYS A 21 -4.13 0.54 5.34
CA LYS A 21 -4.43 0.39 3.91
C LYS A 21 -5.93 0.20 3.67
N SER A 22 -6.56 -0.67 4.46
CA SER A 22 -8.01 -0.90 4.43
C SER A 22 -8.80 0.38 4.73
N ASN A 23 -8.44 1.11 5.80
CA ASN A 23 -9.09 2.38 6.15
C ASN A 23 -8.97 3.42 5.03
N VAL A 24 -7.82 3.51 4.37
CA VAL A 24 -7.64 4.42 3.23
C VAL A 24 -8.49 3.99 2.03
N CYS A 25 -8.61 2.68 1.75
CA CYS A 25 -9.49 2.17 0.70
C CYS A 25 -10.97 2.47 1.00
N HIS A 26 -11.42 2.27 2.25
CA HIS A 26 -12.77 2.68 2.66
C HIS A 26 -12.98 4.18 2.57
N LEU A 27 -11.97 4.98 2.91
CA LEU A 27 -12.03 6.43 2.75
C LEU A 27 -12.19 6.83 1.27
N LEU A 28 -11.41 6.20 0.38
CA LEU A 28 -11.54 6.38 -1.07
C LEU A 28 -12.94 6.00 -1.56
N HIS A 29 -13.46 4.85 -1.13
CA HIS A 29 -14.79 4.39 -1.49
C HIS A 29 -15.88 5.37 -1.05
N ASN A 30 -15.80 5.87 0.18
CA ASN A 30 -16.81 6.77 0.76
C ASN A 30 -16.79 8.18 0.14
N LEU A 31 -15.60 8.71 -0.16
CA LEU A 31 -15.45 10.07 -0.68
C LEU A 31 -15.57 10.12 -2.22
N GLY A 32 -15.19 9.05 -2.90
CA GLY A 32 -14.90 9.07 -4.32
C GLY A 32 -13.59 9.80 -4.64
N ASP A 33 -13.14 9.68 -5.89
CA ASP A 33 -11.79 10.05 -6.33
C ASP A 33 -11.44 11.51 -6.05
N ILE A 34 -12.28 12.42 -6.54
CA ILE A 34 -11.99 13.85 -6.52
C ILE A 34 -11.99 14.39 -5.09
N ASN A 35 -12.98 14.01 -4.28
CA ASN A 35 -13.05 14.44 -2.89
C ASN A 35 -11.93 13.81 -2.06
N PHE A 36 -11.58 12.53 -2.31
CA PHE A 36 -10.43 11.90 -1.66
C PHE A 36 -9.14 12.68 -1.96
N LEU A 37 -8.89 13.01 -3.23
CA LEU A 37 -7.73 13.82 -3.61
C LEU A 37 -7.74 15.18 -2.90
N GLN A 38 -8.86 15.90 -2.93
CA GLN A 38 -8.98 17.20 -2.24
C GLN A 38 -8.66 17.07 -0.74
N THR A 39 -9.32 16.15 -0.03
CA THR A 39 -9.10 15.93 1.40
C THR A 39 -7.63 15.63 1.72
N ILE A 40 -7.02 14.67 1.03
CA ILE A 40 -5.61 14.29 1.30
C ILE A 40 -4.63 15.42 0.98
N LEU A 41 -4.89 16.20 -0.07
CA LEU A 41 -4.01 17.28 -0.49
C LEU A 41 -4.15 18.55 0.37
N GLU A 42 -5.37 18.91 0.76
CA GLU A 42 -5.66 20.07 1.60
C GLU A 42 -5.18 19.86 3.04
N ASP A 43 -5.42 18.68 3.61
CA ASP A 43 -4.98 18.35 4.97
C ASP A 43 -3.46 18.12 5.06
N ASP A 44 -2.77 17.98 3.91
CA ASP A 44 -1.34 17.67 3.85
C ASP A 44 -0.95 16.39 4.62
N THR A 45 -1.87 15.42 4.68
CA THR A 45 -1.75 14.19 5.49
C THR A 45 -0.45 13.44 5.19
N ILE A 46 -0.02 13.43 3.93
CA ILE A 46 1.23 12.80 3.50
C ILE A 46 2.45 13.42 4.20
N SER A 47 2.55 14.75 4.26
CA SER A 47 3.68 15.41 4.92
C SER A 47 3.64 15.19 6.43
N GLN A 48 2.44 15.16 7.02
CA GLN A 48 2.28 14.89 8.45
C GLN A 48 2.77 13.48 8.81
N LEU A 49 2.39 12.46 8.04
CA LEU A 49 2.86 11.09 8.24
C LEU A 49 4.39 10.99 8.16
N ALA A 50 4.98 11.61 7.13
CA ALA A 50 6.42 11.56 6.95
C ALA A 50 7.20 12.29 8.06
N LYS A 51 6.72 13.46 8.50
CA LYS A 51 7.32 14.21 9.62
C LYS A 51 7.28 13.41 10.93
N ASN A 52 6.29 12.54 11.10
CA ASN A 52 6.14 11.66 12.25
C ASN A 52 6.86 10.31 12.09
N ASN A 53 7.81 10.20 11.14
CA ASN A 53 8.58 8.98 10.83
C ASN A 53 7.72 7.80 10.33
N LEU A 54 6.48 8.03 9.88
CA LEU A 54 5.59 7.02 9.32
C LEU A 54 5.75 6.94 7.79
N THR A 55 6.98 6.75 7.32
CA THR A 55 7.31 6.82 5.89
C THR A 55 6.57 5.79 5.04
N GLY A 56 6.37 4.56 5.53
CA GLY A 56 5.61 3.53 4.79
C GLY A 56 4.14 3.91 4.56
N TYR A 57 3.52 4.53 5.56
CA TYR A 57 2.16 5.06 5.49
C TYR A 57 2.08 6.22 4.49
N ALA A 58 3.06 7.13 4.54
CA ALA A 58 3.15 8.24 3.59
C ALA A 58 3.36 7.75 2.15
N LEU A 59 4.21 6.74 1.94
CA LEU A 59 4.45 6.12 0.63
C LEU A 59 3.18 5.48 0.07
N TYR A 60 2.43 4.74 0.90
CA TYR A 60 1.15 4.18 0.51
C TYR A 60 0.15 5.27 0.07
N LEU A 61 0.03 6.34 0.85
CA LEU A 61 -0.90 7.42 0.54
C LEU A 61 -0.50 8.23 -0.70
N VAL A 62 0.81 8.43 -0.95
CA VAL A 62 1.29 9.01 -2.21
C VAL A 62 0.99 8.09 -3.39
N ALA A 63 1.18 6.77 -3.27
CA ALA A 63 0.83 5.82 -4.32
C ALA A 63 -0.65 5.87 -4.66
N MET A 64 -1.51 5.96 -3.63
CA MET A 64 -2.95 6.12 -3.77
C MET A 64 -3.29 7.42 -4.53
N VAL A 65 -2.73 8.55 -4.13
CA VAL A 65 -2.92 9.85 -4.81
C VAL A 65 -2.43 9.80 -6.25
N ASP A 66 -1.25 9.22 -6.50
CA ASP A 66 -0.66 9.12 -7.84
C ASP A 66 -1.52 8.24 -8.76
N TYR A 67 -2.00 7.11 -8.25
CA TYR A 67 -2.92 6.20 -8.97
C TYR A 67 -4.23 6.91 -9.33
N ILE A 68 -4.92 7.50 -8.35
CA ILE A 68 -6.20 8.18 -8.59
C ILE A 68 -6.02 9.36 -9.54
N SER A 69 -4.93 10.13 -9.38
CA SER A 69 -4.63 11.26 -10.25
C SER A 69 -4.46 10.82 -11.70
N LYS A 70 -3.76 9.70 -11.94
CA LYS A 70 -3.61 9.12 -13.27
C LYS A 70 -4.95 8.65 -13.85
N GLU A 71 -5.75 7.92 -13.09
CA GLU A 71 -7.07 7.44 -13.53
C GLU A 71 -8.01 8.60 -13.92
N ASN A 72 -7.87 9.75 -13.25
CA ASN A 72 -8.70 10.94 -13.49
C ASN A 72 -8.02 11.99 -14.39
N SER A 73 -6.86 11.70 -14.97
CA SER A 73 -6.09 12.66 -15.79
C SER A 73 -5.78 13.99 -15.07
N VAL A 74 -5.59 13.95 -13.74
CA VAL A 74 -5.23 15.08 -12.89
C VAL A 74 -3.70 15.16 -12.78
N PRO A 75 -3.09 16.35 -12.90
CA PRO A 75 -1.66 16.51 -12.69
C PRO A 75 -1.22 16.13 -11.28
N LEU A 76 -0.06 15.46 -11.16
CA LEU A 76 0.48 15.08 -9.86
C LEU A 76 0.84 16.33 -9.02
N CYS A 77 0.52 16.28 -7.73
CA CYS A 77 0.97 17.30 -6.78
C CYS A 77 2.47 17.18 -6.54
N THR A 78 3.25 18.19 -6.95
CA THR A 78 4.73 18.22 -6.87
C THR A 78 5.27 18.37 -5.45
N LYS A 79 4.42 18.72 -4.48
CA LYS A 79 4.76 18.86 -3.05
C LYS A 79 5.45 17.61 -2.47
N TYR A 80 5.13 16.44 -3.00
CA TYR A 80 5.60 15.15 -2.49
C TYR A 80 6.73 14.52 -3.33
N ASP A 81 7.34 15.27 -4.26
CA ASP A 81 8.37 14.73 -5.16
C ASP A 81 9.60 14.17 -4.43
N TRP A 82 9.91 14.69 -3.26
CA TRP A 82 10.98 14.16 -2.41
C TRP A 82 10.63 12.75 -1.89
N LEU A 83 9.36 12.48 -1.57
CA LEU A 83 8.88 11.17 -1.11
C LEU A 83 8.83 10.17 -2.26
N ARG A 84 8.53 10.63 -3.49
CA ARG A 84 8.53 9.82 -4.71
C ARG A 84 9.91 9.25 -5.10
N LYS A 85 10.99 9.71 -4.45
CA LYS A 85 12.36 9.21 -4.59
C LYS A 85 12.71 8.11 -3.58
N LEU A 86 11.85 7.89 -2.59
CA LEU A 86 12.02 6.87 -1.56
C LEU A 86 11.28 5.59 -1.94
N LYS A 87 11.59 4.49 -1.24
CA LYS A 87 10.86 3.21 -1.29
C LYS A 87 11.11 2.42 0.00
N LEU A 88 10.25 1.46 0.31
CA LEU A 88 10.50 0.55 1.43
C LEU A 88 11.73 -0.34 1.16
N PRO A 89 12.50 -0.71 2.19
CA PRO A 89 13.69 -1.56 2.02
C PRO A 89 13.36 -2.99 1.57
N GLU A 90 12.20 -3.50 1.98
CA GLU A 90 11.67 -4.80 1.59
C GLU A 90 10.27 -4.65 0.98
N LEU A 91 9.85 -5.63 0.17
CA LEU A 91 8.49 -5.70 -0.38
C LEU A 91 7.49 -5.93 0.75
N ALA A 92 6.58 -4.98 0.97
CA ALA A 92 5.44 -5.14 1.85
C ALA A 92 4.40 -6.04 1.17
N ILE A 93 4.34 -7.30 1.60
CA ILE A 93 3.42 -8.33 1.12
C ILE A 93 2.22 -8.42 2.08
N PRO A 94 0.97 -8.40 1.59
CA PRO A 94 -0.20 -8.62 2.44
C PRO A 94 -0.13 -9.98 3.15
N VAL A 95 -0.61 -10.07 4.38
CA VAL A 95 -0.60 -11.26 5.24
C VAL A 95 -1.24 -12.46 4.53
N SER A 96 -2.36 -12.25 3.83
CA SER A 96 -3.02 -13.32 3.07
C SER A 96 -2.12 -13.91 1.99
N ILE A 97 -1.34 -13.07 1.31
CA ILE A 97 -0.39 -13.47 0.28
C ILE A 97 0.87 -14.07 0.90
N GLN A 98 1.34 -13.54 2.03
CA GLN A 98 2.47 -14.11 2.76
C GLN A 98 2.14 -15.53 3.25
N LEU A 99 0.95 -15.74 3.82
CA LEU A 99 0.46 -17.05 4.21
C LEU A 99 0.38 -18.01 3.02
N TYR A 100 -0.09 -17.54 1.87
CA TYR A 100 -0.08 -18.33 0.63
C TYR A 100 1.34 -18.76 0.25
N ILE A 101 2.31 -17.84 0.26
CA ILE A 101 3.71 -18.13 -0.06
C ILE A 101 4.31 -19.14 0.93
N ASP A 102 3.99 -19.03 2.22
CA ASP A 102 4.53 -19.93 3.23
C ASP A 102 4.02 -21.38 3.05
N ILE A 103 2.81 -21.56 2.49
CA ILE A 103 2.20 -22.87 2.24
C ILE A 103 2.58 -23.42 0.87
N CYS A 104 2.48 -22.60 -0.18
CA CYS A 104 2.57 -23.02 -1.58
C CYS A 104 3.91 -22.65 -2.24
N GLY A 105 4.70 -21.77 -1.63
CA GLY A 105 5.87 -21.15 -2.24
C GLY A 105 5.51 -20.02 -3.21
N LYS A 106 6.52 -19.52 -3.92
CA LYS A 106 6.37 -18.48 -4.97
C LYS A 106 6.11 -19.09 -6.34
N ASP A 107 5.02 -19.84 -6.44
CA ASP A 107 4.59 -20.52 -7.66
C ASP A 107 4.01 -19.55 -8.72
N GLU A 108 3.43 -20.10 -9.79
CA GLU A 108 2.81 -19.33 -10.86
C GLU A 108 1.69 -18.40 -10.38
N THR A 109 0.98 -18.76 -9.31
CA THR A 109 -0.08 -17.92 -8.72
C THR A 109 0.51 -16.67 -8.10
N TYR A 110 1.59 -16.81 -7.32
CA TYR A 110 2.30 -15.65 -6.78
C TYR A 110 2.82 -14.74 -7.90
N GLN A 111 3.38 -15.30 -8.97
CA GLN A 111 3.85 -14.51 -10.12
C GLN A 111 2.70 -13.73 -10.78
N LYS A 112 1.52 -14.35 -10.93
CA LYS A 112 0.33 -13.66 -11.44
C LYS A 112 -0.09 -12.50 -10.55
N ILE A 113 -0.14 -12.70 -9.23
CA ILE A 113 -0.47 -11.65 -8.25
C ILE A 113 0.52 -10.49 -8.37
N TYR A 114 1.82 -10.79 -8.39
CA TYR A 114 2.86 -9.77 -8.50
C TYR A 114 2.75 -8.98 -9.81
N ASN A 115 2.49 -9.65 -10.93
CA ASN A 115 2.37 -9.01 -12.25
C ASN A 115 1.08 -8.19 -12.40
N GLN A 116 0.07 -8.44 -11.59
CA GLN A 116 -1.21 -7.73 -11.59
C GLN A 116 -1.27 -6.59 -10.57
N ALA A 117 -0.26 -6.47 -9.69
CA ALA A 117 -0.24 -5.42 -8.68
C ALA A 117 -0.11 -4.02 -9.30
N ILE A 118 -0.70 -3.05 -8.62
CA ILE A 118 -0.80 -1.68 -9.12
C ILE A 118 0.62 -1.06 -9.19
N PRO A 119 1.07 -0.59 -10.38
CA PRO A 119 2.44 -0.09 -10.58
C PRO A 119 2.83 1.06 -9.65
N GLU A 120 1.89 1.95 -9.34
CA GLU A 120 2.09 3.10 -8.46
C GLU A 120 2.47 2.69 -7.03
N PHE A 121 1.96 1.54 -6.55
CA PHE A 121 2.31 0.97 -5.24
C PHE A 121 3.58 0.12 -5.32
N LEU A 122 3.70 -0.71 -6.35
CA LEU A 122 4.89 -1.56 -6.56
C LEU A 122 6.18 -0.74 -6.64
N LYS A 123 6.13 0.47 -7.23
CA LYS A 123 7.24 1.42 -7.26
C LYS A 123 7.87 1.66 -5.87
N TYR A 124 7.06 1.61 -4.81
CA TYR A 124 7.48 1.84 -3.43
C TYR A 124 7.74 0.56 -2.64
N ASN A 125 7.84 -0.60 -3.32
CA ASN A 125 7.91 -1.91 -2.71
C ASN A 125 6.66 -2.24 -1.86
N ILE A 126 5.46 -1.88 -2.35
CA ILE A 126 4.20 -2.28 -1.72
C ILE A 126 3.43 -3.16 -2.71
N LEU A 127 3.18 -4.41 -2.35
CA LEU A 127 2.36 -5.32 -3.14
C LEU A 127 0.88 -5.02 -2.85
N GLU A 128 0.28 -4.21 -3.71
CA GLU A 128 -1.14 -3.84 -3.60
C GLU A 128 -1.90 -4.19 -4.87
N GLY A 129 -3.07 -4.81 -4.69
CA GLY A 129 -3.95 -5.25 -5.76
C GLY A 129 -5.07 -4.25 -6.02
N ASP A 130 -6.28 -4.75 -6.26
CA ASP A 130 -7.46 -3.91 -6.48
C ASP A 130 -7.87 -3.14 -5.21
N ILE A 131 -7.70 -1.82 -5.24
CA ILE A 131 -8.06 -0.88 -4.17
C ILE A 131 -9.50 -0.36 -4.26
N ARG A 132 -10.24 -0.72 -5.32
CA ARG A 132 -11.64 -0.31 -5.56
C ARG A 132 -12.63 -1.34 -5.03
N ASN A 133 -12.25 -2.60 -5.04
CA ASN A 133 -13.09 -3.69 -4.54
C ASN A 133 -12.87 -3.87 -3.03
N VAL A 134 -13.50 -3.00 -2.24
CA VAL A 134 -13.49 -3.05 -0.78
C VAL A 134 -14.76 -3.78 -0.31
N CYS A 135 -14.61 -4.90 0.40
CA CYS A 135 -15.72 -5.65 1.02
C CYS A 135 -16.05 -5.13 2.42
#